data_AF-A0A0L8GQI4-F1
#
_entry.id   AF-A0A0L8GQI4-F1
#
_cell.length_a   1.000
_cell.length_b   1.000
_cell.length_c   1.000
_cell.angle_alpha   90.00
_cell.angle_beta   90.00
_cell.angle_gamma   90.00
#
_symmetry.space_group_name_H-M   'P 1'
#
loop_
_entity.id
_entity.type
_entity.pdbx_description
1 polymer ?
#
loop_
_entity_poly.entity_id
_entity_poly.type
_entity_poly.pdbx_seq_one_letter_code
_entity_poly.pdbx_strand_id
1 'polypeptide(L)'
;HGFANQIIHDEFVFHKVYARRVPRDLTAERKRKRLVICQSLLDRYNNESDEFFSRMVTGDECKRQSMEWKHHGSPATKEFN
;
A
#
# COMPACT_ATOMS: atom_id res chain seq x y z
N HIS A 1 -10.24 -12.06 -24.36
CA HIS A 1 -9.87 -11.00 -23.41
C HIS A 1 -9.10 -9.96 -24.20
N GLY A 2 -9.70 -8.86 -24.67
CA GLY A 2 -9.02 -8.02 -25.68
C GLY A 2 -9.59 -6.62 -25.92
N PHE A 3 -10.86 -6.49 -26.31
CA PHE A 3 -11.39 -5.18 -26.74
C PHE A 3 -11.62 -4.17 -25.61
N ALA A 4 -12.26 -4.60 -24.51
CA ALA A 4 -12.56 -3.70 -23.40
C ALA A 4 -11.28 -3.17 -22.73
N ASN A 5 -10.21 -3.97 -22.69
CA ASN A 5 -8.93 -3.54 -22.12
C ASN A 5 -8.26 -2.47 -22.98
N GLN A 6 -8.29 -2.65 -24.31
CA GLN A 6 -7.75 -1.69 -25.28
C GLN A 6 -8.52 -0.37 -25.22
N ILE A 7 -9.85 -0.39 -25.20
CA ILE A 7 -10.65 0.84 -25.12
C ILE A 7 -10.35 1.59 -23.81
N ILE A 8 -10.31 0.90 -22.66
CA ILE A 8 -10.09 1.55 -21.36
C ILE A 8 -8.67 2.13 -21.24
N HIS A 9 -7.65 1.43 -21.73
CA HIS A 9 -6.25 1.87 -21.61
C HIS A 9 -5.81 2.80 -22.74
N ASP A 10 -6.17 2.51 -23.99
CA ASP A 10 -5.62 3.18 -25.17
C ASP A 10 -6.50 4.36 -25.61
N GLU A 11 -7.83 4.23 -25.53
CA GLU A 11 -8.76 5.31 -25.92
C GLU A 11 -9.07 6.24 -24.74
N PHE A 12 -9.37 5.68 -23.57
CA PHE A 12 -9.73 6.46 -22.39
C PHE A 12 -8.56 6.75 -21.46
N VAL A 13 -7.39 6.11 -21.62
CA VAL A 13 -6.18 6.33 -20.79
C VAL A 13 -6.44 6.18 -19.28
N PHE A 14 -7.25 5.19 -18.92
CA PHE A 14 -7.50 4.81 -17.53
C PHE A 14 -6.54 3.71 -17.09
N HIS A 15 -6.10 3.81 -15.84
CA HIS A 15 -5.28 2.79 -15.20
C HIS A 15 -5.99 2.23 -13.97
N LYS A 16 -5.85 0.92 -13.78
CA LYS A 16 -6.35 0.25 -12.60
C LYS A 16 -5.41 0.50 -11.43
N VAL A 17 -5.92 1.12 -10.38
CA VAL A 17 -5.19 1.41 -9.16
C VAL A 17 -5.88 0.77 -7.95
N TYR A 18 -5.07 0.38 -6.96
CA TYR A 18 -5.59 -0.05 -5.66
C TYR A 18 -5.70 1.16 -4.75
N ALA A 19 -6.87 1.38 -4.16
CA ALA A 19 -7.04 2.44 -3.17
C ALA A 19 -6.23 2.08 -1.91
N ARG A 20 -5.15 2.82 -1.68
CA ARG A 20 -4.26 2.65 -0.51
C ARG A 20 -4.98 3.17 0.74
N ARG A 21 -5.56 2.26 1.53
CA ARG A 21 -6.10 2.57 2.86
C ARG A 21 -4.98 2.64 3.91
N VAL A 22 -4.08 3.60 3.76
CA VAL A 22 -3.13 3.94 4.83
C VAL A 22 -3.73 5.09 5.63
N PRO A 23 -3.89 4.95 6.96
CA PRO A 23 -4.28 6.06 7.82
C PRO A 23 -3.30 7.21 7.63
N ARG A 24 -3.78 8.33 7.07
CA ARG A 24 -2.97 9.53 6.84
C ARG A 24 -2.72 10.28 8.14
N ASP A 25 -3.71 10.27 9.03
CA ASP A 25 -3.64 10.93 10.32
C ASP A 25 -3.32 9.93 11.43
N LEU A 26 -2.04 9.85 11.76
CA LEU A 26 -1.56 9.11 12.92
C LEU A 26 -1.48 10.05 14.11
N THR A 27 -2.21 9.73 15.18
CA THR A 27 -2.05 10.39 16.48
C THR A 27 -0.61 10.27 16.97
N ALA A 28 -0.16 11.21 17.82
CA ALA A 28 1.20 11.18 18.37
C ALA A 28 1.53 9.83 19.04
N GLU A 29 0.56 9.25 19.73
CA GLU A 29 0.71 7.93 20.36
C GLU A 29 0.89 6.79 19.34
N ARG A 30 0.16 6.81 18.22
CA ARG A 30 0.36 5.83 17.14
C ARG A 30 1.75 5.98 16.51
N LYS A 31 2.26 7.20 16.37
CA LYS A 31 3.63 7.45 15.88
C LYS A 31 4.66 6.89 16.86
N ARG A 32 4.50 7.15 18.15
CA ARG A 32 5.38 6.63 19.21
C ARG A 32 5.41 5.10 19.23
N LYS A 33 4.24 4.44 19.19
CA LYS A 33 4.15 2.97 19.11
C LYS A 33 4.89 2.41 17.89
N ARG A 34 4.71 3.03 16.72
CA ARG A 34 5.43 2.63 15.50
C ARG A 34 6.94 2.77 15.66
N LEU A 35 7.41 3.88 16.22
CA LEU A 35 8.84 4.09 16.46
C LEU A 35 9.44 3.00 17.35
N VAL A 36 8.78 2.70 18.48
CA VAL A 36 9.24 1.67 19.42
C VAL A 36 9.35 0.30 18.73
N ILE A 37 8.30 -0.12 18.01
CA ILE A 37 8.29 -1.41 17.31
C ILE A 37 9.36 -1.45 16.22
N CYS A 38 9.48 -0.39 15.41
CA CYS A 38 10.47 -0.33 14.34
C CYS A 38 11.90 -0.40 14.90
N GLN A 39 12.17 0.27 16.03
CA GLN A 39 13.49 0.20 16.68
C GLN A 39 13.79 -1.24 17.13
N SER A 40 12.85 -1.91 17.81
CA SER A 40 13.06 -3.29 18.24
C SER A 40 13.26 -4.27 17.07
N LEU A 41 12.54 -4.07 15.96
CA LEU A 41 12.74 -4.88 14.75
C LEU A 41 14.11 -4.62 14.11
N LEU A 42 14.57 -3.36 14.11
CA LEU A 42 15.88 -2.99 13.59
C LEU A 42 17.01 -3.57 14.44
N ASP A 43 16.91 -3.48 15.75
CA ASP A 43 17.89 -4.07 16.67
C ASP A 43 17.95 -5.59 16.48
N ARG A 44 16.80 -6.23 16.28
CA ARG A 44 16.73 -7.66 15.99
C ARG A 44 17.36 -8.01 14.63
N TYR A 45 17.09 -7.23 13.60
CA TYR A 45 17.74 -7.38 12.30
C TYR A 45 19.26 -7.23 12.40
N ASN A 46 19.76 -6.26 13.14
CA ASN A 46 21.21 -6.07 13.33
C ASN A 46 21.87 -7.27 14.04
N ASN A 47 21.13 -8.01 14.87
CA ASN A 47 21.63 -9.20 15.55
C ASN A 47 21.50 -10.48 14.72
N GLU A 48 20.39 -10.65 13.98
CA GLU A 48 20.06 -11.88 13.24
C GLU A 48 20.42 -11.80 11.73
N SER A 49 20.80 -10.61 11.24
CA SER A 49 21.10 -10.33 9.82
C SER A 49 20.01 -10.88 8.88
N ASP A 50 20.39 -11.57 7.80
CA ASP A 50 19.46 -12.09 6.80
C ASP A 50 18.55 -13.21 7.31
N GLU A 51 18.92 -13.87 8.41
CA GLU A 51 18.11 -14.93 9.00
C GLU A 51 16.77 -14.37 9.53
N PHE A 52 16.76 -13.11 9.96
CA PHE A 52 15.56 -12.40 10.38
C PHE A 52 14.47 -12.40 9.30
N PHE A 53 14.84 -12.11 8.05
CA PHE A 53 13.89 -12.08 6.94
C PHE A 53 13.53 -13.48 6.45
N SER A 54 14.44 -14.45 6.53
CA SER A 54 14.21 -15.82 6.06
C SER A 54 13.01 -16.51 6.73
N ARG A 55 12.69 -16.12 7.96
CA ARG A 55 11.59 -16.68 8.75
C ARG A 55 10.29 -15.87 8.62
N MET A 56 10.31 -14.73 7.93
CA MET A 56 9.17 -13.83 7.87
C MET A 56 8.23 -14.23 6.73
N VAL A 57 6.98 -14.53 7.08
CA VAL A 57 5.90 -14.74 6.11
C VAL A 57 4.93 -13.57 6.23
N THR A 58 4.81 -12.78 5.17
CA THR A 58 3.87 -11.65 5.11
C THR A 58 2.69 -11.95 4.19
N GLY A 59 1.48 -11.65 4.64
CA GLY A 59 0.28 -11.67 3.81
C GLY A 59 -0.58 -10.45 4.11
N ASP A 60 -1.11 -9.82 3.07
CA ASP A 60 -2.12 -8.77 3.19
C ASP A 60 -3.26 -9.08 2.22
N GLU A 61 -4.50 -8.92 2.68
CA GLU A 61 -5.67 -9.06 1.83
C GLU A 61 -5.84 -7.79 1.01
N CYS A 62 -5.23 -7.75 -0.18
CA CYS A 62 -5.49 -6.69 -1.13
C CYS A 62 -6.94 -6.83 -1.64
N LYS A 63 -7.90 -6.24 -0.91
CA LYS A 63 -9.33 -6.40 -1.19
C LYS A 63 -9.60 -5.89 -2.60
N ARG A 64 -9.99 -6.80 -3.51
CA ARG A 64 -10.44 -6.49 -4.89
C ARG A 64 -11.54 -5.43 -4.94
N GLN A 65 -12.23 -5.21 -3.82
CA GLN A 65 -13.26 -4.19 -3.63
C GLN A 65 -12.72 -2.75 -3.57
N SER A 66 -11.40 -2.54 -3.43
CA SER A 66 -10.76 -1.22 -3.46
C SER A 66 -10.09 -0.89 -4.80
N MET A 67 -10.35 -1.69 -5.84
CA MET A 67 -9.87 -1.40 -7.19
C MET A 67 -10.67 -0.25 -7.79
N GLU A 68 -9.97 0.81 -8.15
CA GLU A 68 -10.54 1.96 -8.84
C GLU A 68 -9.84 2.12 -10.20
N TRP A 69 -10.57 2.56 -11.21
CA TRP A 69 -9.97 3.01 -12.48
C TRP A 69 -9.79 4.52 -12.40
N LYS A 70 -8.58 5.02 -12.67
CA LYS A 70 -8.29 6.46 -12.66
C LYS A 70 -7.68 6.91 -13.98
N HIS A 71 -8.11 8.07 -14.46
CA HIS A 71 -7.49 8.75 -15.59
C HIS A 71 -6.18 9.40 -15.12
N HIS A 72 -5.19 9.51 -16.02
CA HIS A 72 -3.89 10.10 -15.71
C HIS A 72 -3.98 11.54 -15.17
N GLY A 73 -4.99 12.30 -15.60
CA GLY A 73 -5.24 13.68 -15.13
C GLY A 73 -6.17 13.80 -13.92
N SER A 74 -6.67 12.71 -13.36
CA SER A 74 -7.61 12.78 -12.24
C SER A 74 -6.89 13.20 -10.95
N PRO A 75 -7.42 14.19 -10.20
CA PRO A 75 -6.87 14.54 -8.90
C PRO A 75 -6.95 13.34 -7.94
N ALA A 76 -5.92 13.17 -7.11
CA ALA A 76 -5.92 12.10 -6.11
C ALA A 76 -7.05 12.33 -5.09
N THR A 77 -7.93 11.34 -4.92
CA THR A 77 -8.94 11.34 -3.87
C THR A 77 -8.28 11.44 -2.51
N LYS A 78 -8.45 12.59 -1.84
CA LYS A 78 -7.93 12.85 -0.50
C LYS A 78 -8.98 12.42 0.53
N GLU A 79 -9.13 11.12 0.72
CA GLU A 79 -9.82 10.53 1.89
C GLU A 79 -9.17 11.06 3.19
N PHE A 80 -9.88 11.89 3.93
CA PHE A 80 -9.57 12.18 5.33
C PHE A 80 -10.46 11.26 6.18
N ASN A 81 -9.84 10.33 6.90
CA ASN A 81 -10.49 9.50 7.92
C ASN A 81 -9.53 9.39 9.11
#